data_AF-A0A7W0VNQ7-F1
#
_entry.id   AF-A0A7W0VNQ7-F1
#
_cell.length_a   1.000
_cell.length_b   1.000
_cell.length_c   1.000
_cell.angle_alpha   90.00
_cell.angle_beta   90.00
_cell.angle_gamma   90.00
#
_symmetry.space_group_name_H-M   'P 1'
#
loop_
_entity.id
_entity.type
_entity.pdbx_description
1 polymer ?
#
loop_
_entity_poly.entity_id
_entity_poly.type
_entity_poly.pdbx_seq_one_letter_code
_entity_poly.pdbx_strand_id
1 'polypeptide(L)'
;MSHPLLYEVFARTWLVESGARTLADIPDADLDRLAAYGFDHVWLMGVWTLGPFGLATARTYFPDVEVLGSPYAIARYSVDPSFGGDAALATLRTRLARRGIRLILDFVPNHTARDHHWITEAPELYVHEPDGTIACGKDPYFPAWTDTAQLDHRLASTREHVIATLLSIAARCDGVRCDMSMLVLEDIFERTWAQHPPSPAQPRATGELWSTAIRTVRTQHPDFTLIAEAYWNLEERLQRVGFDLGADLLHRA
;
A
#
# COMPACT_ATOMS: atom_id res chain seq x y z
N MET A 1 -21.84 0.71 15.32
CA MET A 1 -21.85 2.18 15.10
C MET A 1 -21.75 2.42 13.59
N SER A 2 -22.47 3.40 13.02
CA SER A 2 -22.66 3.51 11.56
C SER A 2 -21.55 4.27 10.81
N HIS A 3 -20.57 4.86 11.50
CA HIS A 3 -19.45 5.59 10.87
C HIS A 3 -18.17 5.42 11.70
N PRO A 4 -17.24 4.53 11.29
CA PRO A 4 -16.00 4.36 12.03
C PRO A 4 -15.07 5.57 11.88
N LEU A 5 -14.37 5.95 12.95
CA LEU A 5 -13.36 7.00 12.94
C LEU A 5 -11.97 6.40 12.71
N LEU A 6 -11.24 6.95 11.74
CA LEU A 6 -9.89 6.55 11.35
C LEU A 6 -8.91 7.67 11.70
N TYR A 7 -7.87 7.34 12.48
CA TYR A 7 -6.74 8.23 12.74
C TYR A 7 -5.55 7.85 11.86
N GLU A 8 -5.16 8.72 10.94
CA GLU A 8 -3.96 8.54 10.12
C GLU A 8 -2.73 9.10 10.84
N VAL A 9 -1.65 8.32 10.85
CA VAL A 9 -0.36 8.76 11.39
C VAL A 9 0.81 8.13 10.63
N PHE A 10 1.82 8.93 10.32
CA PHE A 10 3.09 8.44 9.79
C PHE A 10 3.87 7.70 10.87
N ALA A 11 4.27 6.45 10.61
CA ALA A 11 4.93 5.59 11.59
C ALA A 11 6.16 6.24 12.22
N ARG A 12 7.02 6.85 11.39
CA ARG A 12 8.23 7.51 11.87
C ARG A 12 7.93 8.76 12.70
N THR A 13 7.02 9.60 12.24
CA THR A 13 6.62 10.80 12.98
C THR A 13 6.10 10.42 14.35
N TRP A 14 5.28 9.36 14.43
CA TRP A 14 4.78 8.87 15.70
C TRP A 14 5.89 8.41 16.64
N LEU A 15 6.89 7.67 16.14
CA LEU A 15 8.05 7.26 16.94
C LEU A 15 8.82 8.47 17.48
N VAL A 16 9.09 9.47 16.63
CA VAL A 16 9.83 10.68 17.02
C VAL A 16 9.05 11.49 18.06
N GLU A 17 7.78 11.78 17.81
CA GLU A 17 6.96 12.62 18.67
C GLU A 17 6.63 11.96 20.02
N SER A 18 6.46 10.64 20.03
CA SER A 18 6.21 9.89 21.28
C SER A 18 7.49 9.57 22.06
N GLY A 19 8.67 9.76 21.46
CA GLY A 19 9.96 9.35 22.02
C GLY A 19 10.16 7.82 22.07
N ALA A 20 9.31 7.06 21.37
CA ALA A 20 9.42 5.61 21.30
C ALA A 20 10.59 5.18 20.39
N ARG A 21 11.28 4.11 20.78
CA ARG A 21 12.38 3.55 19.97
C ARG A 21 11.86 2.64 18.85
N THR A 22 10.77 1.93 19.11
CA THR A 22 10.14 0.98 18.19
C THR A 22 8.62 1.05 18.32
N LEU A 23 7.88 0.45 17.38
CA LEU A 23 6.41 0.40 17.45
C LEU A 23 5.91 -0.29 18.72
N ALA A 24 6.70 -1.22 19.28
CA ALA A 24 6.36 -1.90 20.53
C ALA A 24 6.37 -0.94 21.74
N ASP A 25 7.15 0.14 21.65
CA ASP A 25 7.42 1.06 22.75
C ASP A 25 6.56 2.33 22.72
N ILE A 26 5.63 2.47 21.74
CA ILE A 26 4.68 3.60 21.70
C ILE A 26 4.01 3.72 23.08
N PRO A 27 4.01 4.87 23.76
CA PRO A 27 3.48 4.99 25.13
C PRO A 27 2.01 4.57 25.23
N ASP A 28 1.64 3.84 26.28
CA ASP A 28 0.24 3.47 26.53
C ASP A 28 -0.68 4.71 26.63
N ALA A 29 -0.17 5.82 27.17
CA ALA A 29 -0.90 7.08 27.26
C ALA A 29 -1.32 7.64 25.89
N ASP A 30 -0.54 7.41 24.84
CA ASP A 30 -0.90 7.84 23.47
C ASP A 30 -2.00 6.95 22.91
N LEU A 31 -1.92 5.64 23.15
CA LEU A 31 -2.96 4.68 22.74
C LEU A 31 -4.28 4.91 23.51
N ASP A 32 -4.20 5.19 24.81
CA ASP A 32 -5.35 5.52 25.66
C ASP A 32 -6.02 6.81 25.20
N ARG A 33 -5.23 7.80 24.77
CA ARG A 33 -5.74 9.07 24.24
C ARG A 33 -6.54 8.85 22.94
N LEU A 34 -6.06 8.01 22.03
CA LEU A 34 -6.79 7.66 20.81
C LEU A 34 -8.14 7.01 21.13
N ALA A 35 -8.16 6.09 22.09
CA ALA A 35 -9.39 5.44 22.54
C ALA A 35 -10.35 6.44 23.21
N ALA A 36 -9.84 7.36 24.03
CA ALA A 36 -10.62 8.40 24.69
C ALA A 36 -11.25 9.40 23.69
N TYR A 37 -10.59 9.65 22.56
CA TYR A 37 -11.14 10.43 21.45
C TYR A 37 -12.17 9.66 20.61
N GLY A 38 -12.34 8.36 20.85
CA GLY A 38 -13.32 7.53 20.16
C GLY A 38 -12.88 7.05 18.78
N PHE A 39 -11.57 7.01 18.49
CA PHE A 39 -11.08 6.41 17.25
C PHE A 39 -11.31 4.89 17.25
N ASP A 40 -11.88 4.37 16.16
CA ASP A 40 -12.08 2.94 15.95
C ASP A 40 -10.87 2.28 15.28
N HIS A 41 -10.06 3.08 14.57
CA HIS A 41 -8.93 2.61 13.78
C HIS A 41 -7.75 3.57 13.84
N VAL A 42 -6.55 3.01 13.71
CA VAL A 42 -5.33 3.75 13.38
C VAL A 42 -4.81 3.25 12.05
N TRP A 43 -4.63 4.15 11.09
CA TRP A 43 -3.86 3.90 9.87
C TRP A 43 -2.42 4.32 10.09
N LEU A 44 -1.54 3.31 10.13
CA LEU A 44 -0.11 3.48 10.30
C LEU A 44 0.57 3.52 8.93
N MET A 45 0.74 4.73 8.40
CA MET A 45 1.32 4.95 7.09
C MET A 45 2.85 4.90 7.11
N GLY A 46 3.44 4.38 6.03
CA GLY A 46 4.90 4.40 5.82
C GLY A 46 5.67 3.47 6.76
N VAL A 47 5.05 2.35 7.16
CA VAL A 47 5.65 1.35 8.06
C VAL A 47 6.62 0.39 7.33
N TRP A 48 6.47 0.26 6.01
CA TRP A 48 7.18 -0.71 5.20
C TRP A 48 8.63 -0.30 4.93
N THR A 49 9.46 -1.29 4.63
CA THR A 49 10.88 -1.08 4.36
C THR A 49 11.08 -0.38 3.02
N LEU A 50 11.77 0.76 3.05
CA LEU A 50 12.17 1.52 1.86
C LEU A 50 13.59 1.13 1.42
N GLY A 51 13.88 1.36 0.14
CA GLY A 51 15.16 1.04 -0.45
C GLY A 51 16.05 2.27 -0.70
N PRO A 52 17.38 2.07 -0.88
CA PRO A 52 18.31 3.16 -1.18
C PRO A 52 17.98 3.94 -2.47
N PHE A 53 17.32 3.33 -3.46
CA PHE A 53 16.95 4.00 -4.71
C PHE A 53 15.94 5.12 -4.48
N GLY A 54 14.87 4.84 -3.72
CA GLY A 54 13.84 5.83 -3.39
C GLY A 54 14.40 6.98 -2.56
N LEU A 55 15.29 6.68 -1.61
CA LEU A 55 16.01 7.68 -0.82
C LEU A 55 16.91 8.57 -1.70
N ALA A 56 17.70 7.96 -2.61
CA ALA A 56 18.56 8.70 -3.51
C ALA A 56 17.75 9.61 -4.45
N THR A 57 16.61 9.12 -4.94
CA THR A 57 15.68 9.89 -5.77
C THR A 57 15.09 11.07 -5.00
N ALA A 58 14.61 10.87 -3.77
CA ALA A 58 14.08 11.96 -2.96
C ALA A 58 15.12 13.08 -2.71
N ARG A 59 16.39 12.71 -2.50
CA ARG A 59 17.48 13.66 -2.27
C ARG A 59 17.80 14.55 -3.49
N THR A 60 17.46 14.13 -4.71
CA THR A 60 17.65 14.99 -5.89
C THR A 60 16.62 16.12 -5.93
N TYR A 61 15.42 15.88 -5.41
CA TYR A 61 14.34 16.88 -5.34
C TYR A 61 14.44 17.76 -4.08
N PHE A 62 14.97 17.23 -2.98
CA PHE A 62 15.07 17.90 -1.69
C PHE A 62 16.50 17.80 -1.10
N PRO A 63 17.49 18.46 -1.70
CA PRO A 63 18.90 18.30 -1.31
C PRO A 63 19.22 18.84 0.10
N ASP A 64 18.45 19.82 0.58
CA ASP A 64 18.70 20.52 1.85
C ASP A 64 17.81 20.06 3.01
N VAL A 65 17.03 19.00 2.80
CA VAL A 65 16.10 18.46 3.79
C VAL A 65 16.44 17.00 4.06
N GLU A 66 16.39 16.59 5.33
CA GLU A 66 16.49 15.18 5.68
C GLU A 66 15.24 14.44 5.16
N VAL A 67 15.43 13.67 4.09
CA VAL A 67 14.40 12.84 3.46
C VAL A 67 14.70 11.36 3.66
N LEU A 68 13.65 10.55 3.58
CA LEU A 68 13.71 9.10 3.81
C LEU A 68 13.30 8.28 2.57
N GLY A 69 12.90 8.97 1.50
CA GLY A 69 12.22 8.36 0.36
C GLY A 69 10.70 8.45 0.49
N SER A 70 10.01 8.20 -0.63
CA SER A 70 8.55 8.11 -0.66
C SER A 70 8.09 6.87 0.13
N PRO A 71 7.09 6.97 1.03
CA PRO A 71 6.52 5.80 1.70
C PRO A 71 5.80 4.84 0.74
N TYR A 72 5.52 5.28 -0.50
CA TYR A 72 4.87 4.48 -1.53
C TYR A 72 5.86 3.78 -2.48
N ALA A 73 7.14 4.16 -2.46
CA ALA A 73 8.22 3.44 -3.14
C ALA A 73 8.72 2.29 -2.25
N ILE A 74 7.87 1.27 -2.06
CA ILE A 74 8.10 0.16 -1.13
C ILE A 74 9.11 -0.82 -1.74
N ALA A 75 10.21 -1.08 -1.02
CA ALA A 75 11.20 -2.08 -1.41
C ALA A 75 10.86 -3.46 -0.85
N ARG A 76 10.30 -3.55 0.36
CA ARG A 76 9.81 -4.82 0.94
C ARG A 76 8.57 -4.56 1.79
N TYR A 77 7.56 -5.43 1.65
CA TYR A 77 6.41 -5.48 2.53
C TYR A 77 6.72 -6.19 3.86
N SER A 78 7.81 -5.79 4.50
CA SER A 78 8.21 -6.10 5.88
C SER A 78 8.34 -4.78 6.63
N VAL A 79 7.95 -4.75 7.90
CA VAL A 79 8.10 -3.54 8.73
C VAL A 79 9.58 -3.16 8.80
N ASP A 80 9.88 -1.87 8.63
CA ASP A 80 11.25 -1.38 8.66
C ASP A 80 11.96 -1.83 9.97
N PRO A 81 13.17 -2.42 9.89
CA PRO A 81 13.89 -2.88 11.08
C PRO A 81 14.15 -1.77 12.11
N SER A 82 14.28 -0.51 11.68
CA SER A 82 14.44 0.63 12.58
C SER A 82 13.17 0.92 13.40
N PHE A 83 12.01 0.40 12.97
CA PHE A 83 10.75 0.48 13.71
C PHE A 83 10.53 -0.74 14.63
N GLY A 84 11.49 -1.67 14.68
CA GLY A 84 11.43 -2.92 15.46
C GLY A 84 10.86 -4.12 14.71
N GLY A 85 10.61 -4.00 13.40
CA GLY A 85 10.15 -5.09 12.54
C GLY A 85 8.75 -5.62 12.85
N ASP A 86 8.39 -6.73 12.20
CA ASP A 86 7.03 -7.28 12.28
C ASP A 86 6.62 -7.67 13.71
N ALA A 87 7.59 -8.03 14.58
CA ALA A 87 7.34 -8.33 15.99
C ALA A 87 6.88 -7.09 16.78
N ALA A 88 7.47 -5.92 16.51
CA ALA A 88 7.07 -4.68 17.14
C ALA A 88 5.67 -4.24 16.68
N LEU A 89 5.37 -4.42 15.39
CA LEU A 89 4.04 -4.20 14.84
C LEU A 89 2.98 -5.11 15.48
N ALA A 90 3.27 -6.41 15.64
CA ALA A 90 2.37 -7.35 16.30
C ALA A 90 2.08 -6.98 17.77
N THR A 91 3.10 -6.47 18.46
CA THR A 91 2.97 -5.95 19.83
C THR A 91 2.08 -4.72 19.86
N LEU A 92 2.30 -3.75 18.97
CA LEU A 92 1.45 -2.56 18.85
C LEU A 92 -0.01 -2.93 18.54
N ARG A 93 -0.24 -3.81 17.56
CA ARG A 93 -1.59 -4.30 17.20
C ARG A 93 -2.31 -4.89 18.40
N THR A 94 -1.63 -5.74 19.19
CA THR A 94 -2.21 -6.33 20.40
C THR A 94 -2.60 -5.25 21.43
N ARG A 95 -1.77 -4.22 21.59
CA ARG A 95 -2.00 -3.12 22.54
C ARG A 95 -3.13 -2.17 22.08
N LEU A 96 -3.28 -1.96 20.78
CA LEU A 96 -4.41 -1.26 20.17
C LEU A 96 -5.72 -2.05 20.34
N ALA A 97 -5.69 -3.37 20.06
CA ALA A 97 -6.88 -4.23 20.15
C ALA A 97 -7.47 -4.29 21.57
N ARG A 98 -6.63 -4.25 22.61
CA ARG A 98 -7.09 -4.14 24.03
C ARG A 98 -7.92 -2.90 24.31
N ARG A 99 -7.82 -1.88 23.46
CA ARG A 99 -8.54 -0.61 23.54
C ARG A 99 -9.68 -0.50 22.53
N GLY A 100 -9.98 -1.60 21.81
CA GLY A 100 -10.99 -1.61 20.75
C GLY A 100 -10.55 -0.90 19.46
N ILE A 101 -9.26 -0.57 19.30
CA ILE A 101 -8.73 0.09 18.11
C ILE A 101 -8.18 -0.95 17.15
N ARG A 102 -8.61 -0.90 15.88
CA ARG A 102 -8.13 -1.74 14.78
C ARG A 102 -6.95 -1.10 14.05
N LEU A 103 -6.01 -1.91 13.58
CA LEU A 103 -4.83 -1.47 12.84
C LEU A 103 -5.06 -1.55 11.33
N ILE A 104 -4.89 -0.42 10.64
CA ILE A 104 -4.91 -0.31 9.17
C ILE A 104 -3.49 -0.02 8.67
N LEU A 105 -3.07 -0.69 7.60
CA LEU A 105 -1.77 -0.48 6.94
C LEU A 105 -1.92 -0.10 5.46
N ASP A 106 -0.88 0.45 4.86
CA ASP A 106 -0.87 0.71 3.41
C ASP A 106 -0.67 -0.56 2.58
N PHE A 107 -1.33 -0.58 1.43
CA PHE A 107 -1.03 -1.50 0.34
C PHE A 107 -0.95 -0.72 -0.98
N VAL A 108 0.17 -0.83 -1.69
CA VAL A 108 0.39 -0.18 -3.00
C VAL A 108 0.32 -1.26 -4.08
N PRO A 109 -0.81 -1.39 -4.80
CA PRO A 109 -1.00 -2.44 -5.79
C PRO A 109 -0.37 -2.08 -7.14
N ASN A 110 -0.27 -0.79 -7.49
CA ASN A 110 0.06 -0.37 -8.85
C ASN A 110 1.54 -0.60 -9.20
N HIS A 111 2.44 -0.33 -8.26
CA HIS A 111 3.88 -0.33 -8.50
C HIS A 111 4.65 -0.79 -7.25
N THR A 112 5.95 -0.93 -7.40
CA THR A 112 6.90 -1.16 -6.29
C THR A 112 8.07 -0.17 -6.40
N ALA A 113 8.99 -0.12 -5.44
CA ALA A 113 10.26 0.59 -5.61
C ALA A 113 11.11 0.00 -6.75
N ARG A 114 12.00 0.81 -7.32
CA ARG A 114 12.96 0.32 -8.33
C ARG A 114 14.04 -0.62 -7.80
N ASP A 115 14.13 -0.78 -6.48
CA ASP A 115 14.98 -1.75 -5.79
C ASP A 115 14.17 -2.78 -4.96
N HIS A 116 12.89 -2.95 -5.33
CA HIS A 116 12.09 -4.06 -4.85
C HIS A 116 12.71 -5.42 -5.25
N HIS A 117 12.60 -6.44 -4.41
CA HIS A 117 13.23 -7.75 -4.66
C HIS A 117 12.80 -8.38 -5.98
N TRP A 118 11.54 -8.19 -6.38
CA TRP A 118 11.04 -8.69 -7.65
C TRP A 118 11.75 -8.09 -8.87
N ILE A 119 12.40 -6.93 -8.76
CA ILE A 119 13.19 -6.37 -9.87
C ILE A 119 14.31 -7.33 -10.28
N THR A 120 14.89 -8.06 -9.33
CA THR A 120 15.93 -9.05 -9.59
C THR A 120 15.40 -10.47 -9.67
N GLU A 121 14.39 -10.80 -8.86
CA GLU A 121 13.89 -12.17 -8.70
C GLU A 121 12.85 -12.55 -9.75
N ALA A 122 12.05 -11.59 -10.20
CA ALA A 122 10.94 -11.78 -11.14
C ALA A 122 10.71 -10.52 -11.99
N PRO A 123 11.72 -10.05 -12.76
CA PRO A 123 11.62 -8.82 -13.57
C PRO A 123 10.45 -8.89 -14.57
N GLU A 124 10.07 -10.09 -14.98
CA GLU A 124 9.00 -10.34 -15.93
C GLU A 124 7.60 -9.97 -15.42
N LEU A 125 7.44 -9.65 -14.12
CA LEU A 125 6.19 -9.14 -13.54
C LEU A 125 5.90 -7.68 -13.92
N TYR A 126 6.89 -6.98 -14.50
CA TYR A 126 6.85 -5.54 -14.73
C TYR A 126 6.53 -5.18 -16.18
N VAL A 127 6.02 -3.96 -16.38
CA VAL A 127 5.93 -3.36 -17.71
C VAL A 127 7.34 -2.97 -18.17
N HIS A 128 7.68 -3.34 -19.40
CA HIS A 128 8.98 -3.03 -20.00
C HIS A 128 8.83 -1.99 -21.11
N GLU A 129 9.77 -1.06 -21.15
CA GLU A 129 9.98 -0.12 -22.25
C GLU A 129 10.53 -0.85 -23.50
N PRO A 130 10.44 -0.24 -24.70
CA PRO A 130 10.95 -0.84 -25.93
C PRO A 130 12.44 -1.17 -25.93
N ASP A 131 13.23 -0.49 -25.09
CA ASP A 131 14.66 -0.75 -24.90
C ASP A 131 14.95 -1.88 -23.90
N GLY A 132 13.90 -2.52 -23.36
CA GLY A 132 13.99 -3.60 -22.40
C GLY A 132 14.17 -3.16 -20.95
N THR A 133 14.19 -1.85 -20.66
CA THR A 133 14.21 -1.37 -19.27
C THR A 133 12.82 -1.45 -18.64
N ILE A 134 12.76 -1.50 -17.30
CA ILE A 134 11.47 -1.49 -16.59
C ILE A 134 10.91 -0.08 -16.55
N ALA A 135 9.64 0.06 -16.95
CA ALA A 135 8.92 1.32 -16.97
C ALA A 135 8.66 1.84 -15.54
N CYS A 136 8.68 3.16 -15.39
CA CYS A 136 8.28 3.81 -14.14
C CYS A 136 6.77 3.71 -13.92
N GLY A 137 6.35 3.59 -12.67
CA GLY A 137 4.94 3.64 -12.31
C GLY A 137 4.32 4.98 -12.71
N LYS A 138 3.06 4.97 -13.15
CA LYS A 138 2.34 6.20 -13.47
C LYS A 138 0.83 6.05 -13.34
N ASP A 139 0.15 7.18 -13.35
CA ASP A 139 -1.25 7.31 -13.73
C ASP A 139 -1.36 7.85 -15.19
N PRO A 140 -2.56 7.90 -15.80
CA PRO A 140 -2.70 8.29 -17.21
C PRO A 140 -2.65 9.81 -17.46
N TYR A 141 -2.61 10.65 -16.43
CA TYR A 141 -2.72 12.10 -16.53
C TYR A 141 -1.46 12.85 -16.11
N PHE A 142 -0.59 12.24 -15.30
CA PHE A 142 0.64 12.86 -14.80
C PHE A 142 1.91 12.16 -15.29
N PRO A 143 3.08 12.84 -15.23
CA PRO A 143 4.37 12.20 -15.48
C PRO A 143 4.62 11.00 -14.57
N ALA A 144 5.41 10.05 -15.04
CA ALA A 144 5.73 8.84 -14.28
C ALA A 144 6.56 9.12 -13.01
N TRP A 145 6.32 8.34 -11.96
CA TRP A 145 7.03 8.42 -10.68
C TRP A 145 8.38 7.71 -10.79
N THR A 146 9.45 8.50 -10.77
CA THR A 146 10.81 8.04 -11.13
C THR A 146 11.43 7.05 -10.14
N ASP A 147 10.95 7.02 -8.90
CA ASP A 147 11.37 6.11 -7.82
C ASP A 147 10.65 4.75 -7.83
N THR A 148 9.69 4.57 -8.74
CA THR A 148 8.84 3.37 -8.80
C THR A 148 9.06 2.56 -10.08
N ALA A 149 8.67 1.29 -10.03
CA ALA A 149 8.67 0.33 -11.12
C ALA A 149 7.26 -0.24 -11.32
N GLN A 150 6.75 -0.16 -12.55
CA GLN A 150 5.37 -0.50 -12.88
C GLN A 150 5.12 -2.01 -12.95
N LEU A 151 4.23 -2.53 -12.12
CA LEU A 151 3.76 -3.92 -12.24
C LEU A 151 2.81 -4.05 -13.44
N ASP A 152 2.92 -5.14 -14.20
CA ASP A 152 2.01 -5.44 -15.31
C ASP A 152 0.82 -6.29 -14.84
N HIS A 153 -0.27 -5.62 -14.46
CA HIS A 153 -1.50 -6.28 -13.98
C HIS A 153 -2.27 -7.05 -15.04
N ARG A 154 -1.78 -7.10 -16.27
CA ARG A 154 -2.40 -7.88 -17.33
C ARG A 154 -1.87 -9.31 -17.37
N LEU A 155 -0.84 -9.62 -16.58
CA LEU A 155 -0.22 -10.94 -16.45
C LEU A 155 -0.76 -11.67 -15.22
N ALA A 156 -1.06 -12.97 -15.38
CA ALA A 156 -1.60 -13.79 -14.29
C ALA A 156 -0.61 -13.92 -13.11
N SER A 157 0.66 -14.16 -13.42
CA SER A 157 1.80 -14.23 -12.49
C SER A 157 1.91 -12.98 -11.61
N THR A 158 1.78 -11.79 -12.20
CA THR A 158 1.83 -10.52 -11.46
C THR A 158 0.68 -10.44 -10.46
N ARG A 159 -0.54 -10.78 -10.89
CA ARG A 159 -1.70 -10.78 -9.99
C ARG A 159 -1.54 -11.80 -8.85
N GLU A 160 -0.97 -12.97 -9.11
CA GLU A 160 -0.66 -13.97 -8.08
C GLU A 160 0.28 -13.41 -7.00
N HIS A 161 1.37 -12.76 -7.40
CA HIS A 161 2.34 -12.15 -6.48
C HIS A 161 1.73 -11.01 -5.65
N VAL A 162 0.92 -10.17 -6.30
CA VAL A 162 0.21 -9.06 -5.67
C VAL A 162 -0.81 -9.57 -4.65
N ILE A 163 -1.59 -10.61 -4.98
CA ILE A 163 -2.56 -11.23 -4.06
C ILE A 163 -1.84 -11.91 -2.89
N ALA A 164 -0.74 -12.63 -3.14
CA ALA A 164 0.05 -13.25 -2.09
C ALA A 164 0.63 -12.20 -1.12
N THR A 165 1.07 -11.06 -1.65
CA THR A 165 1.53 -9.92 -0.85
C THR A 165 0.40 -9.35 0.01
N LEU A 166 -0.78 -9.12 -0.56
CA LEU A 166 -1.94 -8.63 0.18
C LEU A 166 -2.36 -9.61 1.30
N LEU A 167 -2.34 -10.92 1.05
CA LEU A 167 -2.59 -11.94 2.07
C LEU A 167 -1.56 -11.90 3.21
N SER A 168 -0.27 -11.74 2.86
CA SER A 168 0.79 -11.59 3.85
C SER A 168 0.57 -10.35 4.73
N ILE A 169 0.15 -9.22 4.14
CA ILE A 169 -0.20 -8.00 4.89
C ILE A 169 -1.43 -8.26 5.77
N ALA A 170 -2.48 -8.91 5.24
CA ALA A 170 -3.71 -9.18 5.96
C ALA A 170 -3.52 -10.03 7.23
N ALA A 171 -2.50 -10.90 7.25
CA ALA A 171 -2.12 -11.64 8.45
C ALA A 171 -1.61 -10.73 9.60
N ARG A 172 -1.17 -9.50 9.30
CA ARG A 172 -0.46 -8.60 10.22
C ARG A 172 -1.29 -7.39 10.67
N CYS A 173 -2.45 -7.14 10.08
CA CYS A 173 -3.34 -6.02 10.43
C CYS A 173 -4.82 -6.41 10.39
N ASP A 174 -5.71 -5.46 10.66
CA ASP A 174 -7.17 -5.64 10.65
C ASP A 174 -7.82 -5.08 9.38
N GLY A 175 -7.05 -4.34 8.57
CA GLY A 175 -7.44 -3.86 7.27
C GLY A 175 -6.31 -3.15 6.53
N VAL A 176 -6.56 -2.77 5.29
CA VAL A 176 -5.62 -1.96 4.49
C VAL A 176 -6.30 -0.77 3.84
N ARG A 177 -5.53 0.30 3.69
CA ARG A 177 -5.78 1.38 2.74
C ARG A 177 -5.00 1.06 1.47
N CYS A 178 -5.72 0.89 0.37
CA CYS A 178 -5.17 0.56 -0.94
C CYS A 178 -4.91 1.83 -1.73
N ASP A 179 -3.64 2.14 -1.92
CA ASP A 179 -3.16 3.31 -2.68
C ASP A 179 -3.63 3.25 -4.14
N MET A 180 -4.10 4.40 -4.62
CA MET A 180 -4.60 4.66 -5.97
C MET A 180 -5.30 3.45 -6.59
N SER A 181 -6.31 2.93 -5.89
CA SER A 181 -6.93 1.63 -6.17
C SER A 181 -7.54 1.55 -7.57
N MET A 182 -7.91 2.70 -8.14
CA MET A 182 -8.47 2.81 -9.47
C MET A 182 -7.47 2.48 -10.59
N LEU A 183 -6.15 2.64 -10.37
CA LEU A 183 -5.14 2.46 -11.42
C LEU A 183 -5.06 1.04 -11.93
N VAL A 184 -5.41 0.07 -11.09
CA VAL A 184 -5.33 -1.37 -11.41
C VAL A 184 -6.68 -1.96 -11.82
N LEU A 185 -7.71 -1.11 -12.03
CA LEU A 185 -8.94 -1.53 -12.71
C LEU A 185 -8.62 -1.87 -14.17
N GLU A 186 -9.19 -2.96 -14.66
CA GLU A 186 -8.78 -3.59 -15.93
C GLU A 186 -8.73 -2.60 -17.10
N ASP A 187 -9.81 -1.85 -17.37
CA ASP A 187 -9.89 -0.91 -18.49
C ASP A 187 -8.96 0.31 -18.34
N ILE A 188 -8.73 0.76 -17.10
CA ILE A 188 -7.85 1.89 -16.79
C ILE A 188 -6.41 1.47 -17.04
N PHE A 189 -6.04 0.30 -16.54
CA PHE A 189 -4.70 -0.25 -16.72
C PHE A 189 -4.40 -0.51 -18.20
N GLU A 190 -5.31 -1.19 -18.91
CA GLU A 190 -5.17 -1.48 -20.35
C GLU A 190 -4.99 -0.21 -21.18
N ARG A 191 -5.79 0.84 -20.91
CA ARG A 191 -5.67 2.13 -21.61
C ARG A 191 -4.36 2.84 -21.30
N THR A 192 -3.93 2.82 -20.04
CA THR A 192 -2.71 3.52 -19.59
C THR A 192 -1.45 2.92 -20.21
N TRP A 193 -1.46 1.60 -20.44
CA TRP A 193 -0.32 0.82 -20.93
C TRP A 193 -0.52 0.23 -22.33
N ALA A 194 -1.44 0.79 -23.13
CA ALA A 194 -1.78 0.29 -24.47
C ALA A 194 -0.59 0.30 -25.46
N GLN A 195 0.39 1.17 -25.24
CA GLN A 195 1.60 1.28 -26.08
C GLN A 195 2.72 0.31 -25.65
N HIS A 196 2.55 -0.37 -24.52
CA HIS A 196 3.52 -1.30 -23.94
C HIS A 196 2.90 -2.69 -23.94
N PRO A 197 3.02 -3.47 -25.04
CA PRO A 197 2.39 -4.79 -25.10
C PRO A 197 2.93 -5.70 -23.99
N PRO A 198 2.07 -6.52 -23.37
CA PRO A 198 2.51 -7.52 -22.39
C PRO A 198 3.49 -8.51 -23.02
N SER A 199 4.29 -9.18 -22.19
CA SER A 199 5.09 -10.32 -22.67
C SER A 199 4.18 -11.44 -23.22
N PRO A 200 4.37 -11.90 -24.48
CA PRO A 200 3.55 -12.97 -25.05
C PRO A 200 3.87 -14.34 -24.44
N ALA A 201 4.99 -14.46 -23.71
CA ALA A 201 5.41 -15.70 -23.07
C ALA A 201 4.63 -15.99 -21.78
N GLN A 202 3.83 -15.04 -21.29
CA GLN A 202 3.12 -15.16 -20.02
C GLN A 202 1.61 -15.26 -20.20
N PRO A 203 0.93 -16.07 -19.38
CA PRO A 203 -0.53 -16.13 -19.39
C PRO A 203 -1.15 -14.78 -19.04
N ARG A 204 -2.15 -14.38 -19.83
CA ARG A 204 -2.96 -13.20 -19.57
C ARG A 204 -3.89 -13.44 -18.40
N ALA A 205 -4.00 -12.47 -17.51
CA ALA A 205 -5.02 -12.47 -16.48
C ALA A 205 -6.40 -12.16 -17.09
N THR A 206 -7.47 -12.60 -16.44
CA THR A 206 -8.86 -12.33 -16.85
C THR A 206 -9.66 -11.75 -15.70
N GLY A 207 -10.61 -10.87 -16.03
CA GLY A 207 -11.49 -10.19 -15.06
C GLY A 207 -10.78 -9.15 -14.20
N GLU A 208 -11.44 -8.70 -13.14
CA GLU A 208 -10.92 -7.67 -12.24
C GLU A 208 -10.00 -8.25 -11.16
N LEU A 209 -8.82 -7.64 -10.98
CA LEU A 209 -7.87 -7.99 -9.92
C LEU A 209 -8.56 -7.93 -8.55
N TRP A 210 -9.23 -6.81 -8.26
CA TRP A 210 -9.84 -6.57 -6.95
C TRP A 210 -10.89 -7.60 -6.57
N SER A 211 -11.76 -8.00 -7.51
CA SER A 211 -12.76 -9.04 -7.24
C SER A 211 -12.15 -10.37 -6.82
N THR A 212 -10.98 -10.72 -7.38
CA THR A 212 -10.26 -11.93 -6.98
C THR A 212 -9.51 -11.71 -5.67
N ALA A 213 -8.74 -10.63 -5.56
CA ALA A 213 -7.94 -10.31 -4.37
C ALA A 213 -8.80 -10.21 -3.10
N ILE A 214 -9.89 -9.44 -3.15
CA ILE A 214 -10.78 -9.20 -2.00
C ILE A 214 -11.47 -10.48 -1.56
N ARG A 215 -11.98 -11.27 -2.51
CA ARG A 215 -12.59 -12.58 -2.22
C ARG A 215 -11.59 -13.52 -1.55
N THR A 216 -10.35 -13.57 -2.04
CA THR A 216 -9.30 -14.41 -1.47
C THR A 216 -8.96 -13.98 -0.04
N VAL A 217 -8.79 -12.68 0.20
CA VAL A 217 -8.55 -12.13 1.54
C VAL A 217 -9.71 -12.46 2.49
N ARG A 218 -10.96 -12.17 2.08
CA ARG A 218 -12.15 -12.41 2.92
C ARG A 218 -12.41 -13.88 3.23
N THR A 219 -11.92 -14.80 2.38
CA THR A 219 -11.99 -16.24 2.67
C THR A 219 -11.12 -16.60 3.88
N GLN A 220 -10.00 -15.90 4.11
CA GLN A 220 -9.09 -16.14 5.23
C GLN A 220 -9.32 -15.19 6.42
N HIS A 221 -9.78 -13.96 6.13
CA HIS A 221 -9.97 -12.87 7.08
C HIS A 221 -11.34 -12.21 6.82
N PRO A 222 -12.44 -12.80 7.30
CA PRO A 222 -13.81 -12.36 6.96
C PRO A 222 -14.14 -10.93 7.42
N ASP A 223 -13.53 -10.49 8.53
CA ASP A 223 -13.74 -9.16 9.12
C ASP A 223 -12.72 -8.11 8.63
N PHE A 224 -11.91 -8.45 7.62
CA PHE A 224 -10.84 -7.59 7.13
C PHE A 224 -11.39 -6.38 6.38
N THR A 225 -10.95 -5.18 6.78
CA THR A 225 -11.42 -3.91 6.20
C THR A 225 -10.56 -3.50 5.00
N LEU A 226 -11.18 -3.26 3.85
CA LEU A 226 -10.53 -2.78 2.64
C LEU A 226 -11.03 -1.36 2.31
N ILE A 227 -10.11 -0.40 2.37
CA ILE A 227 -10.35 1.01 2.08
C ILE A 227 -9.70 1.34 0.74
N ALA A 228 -10.47 1.78 -0.24
CA ALA A 228 -9.94 2.19 -1.54
C ALA A 228 -9.61 3.69 -1.52
N GLU A 229 -8.36 4.07 -1.78
CA GLU A 229 -8.11 5.42 -2.29
C GLU A 229 -8.62 5.50 -3.73
N ALA A 230 -9.56 6.40 -3.95
CA ALA A 230 -10.30 6.53 -5.19
C ALA A 230 -10.28 7.99 -5.67
N TYR A 231 -10.27 8.15 -7.00
CA TYR A 231 -10.32 9.41 -7.72
C TYR A 231 -11.18 9.16 -8.97
N TRP A 232 -11.52 10.24 -9.67
CA TRP A 232 -12.27 10.20 -10.93
C TRP A 232 -13.71 9.69 -10.80
N ASN A 233 -14.32 9.86 -9.61
CA ASN A 233 -15.67 9.40 -9.28
C ASN A 233 -15.84 7.87 -9.47
N LEU A 234 -14.83 7.09 -9.07
CA LEU A 234 -14.80 5.63 -9.22
C LEU A 234 -15.06 4.86 -7.92
N GLU A 235 -15.43 5.55 -6.85
CA GLU A 235 -15.68 5.00 -5.51
C GLU A 235 -16.76 3.93 -5.58
N GLU A 236 -17.89 4.22 -6.24
CA GLU A 236 -19.01 3.29 -6.38
C GLU A 236 -18.58 2.03 -7.17
N ARG A 237 -17.72 2.19 -8.18
CA ARG A 237 -17.19 1.05 -8.94
C ARG A 237 -16.27 0.19 -8.05
N LEU A 238 -15.42 0.81 -7.26
CA LEU A 238 -14.52 0.13 -6.32
C LEU A 238 -15.33 -0.60 -5.23
N GLN A 239 -16.41 0.00 -4.73
CA GLN A 239 -17.35 -0.66 -3.82
C GLN A 239 -18.01 -1.88 -4.47
N ARG A 240 -18.46 -1.78 -5.74
CA ARG A 240 -19.06 -2.91 -6.48
C ARG A 240 -18.09 -4.09 -6.66
N VAL A 241 -16.78 -3.85 -6.77
CA VAL A 241 -15.79 -4.95 -6.85
C VAL A 241 -15.42 -5.52 -5.47
N GLY A 242 -15.85 -4.88 -4.38
CA GLY A 242 -15.86 -5.47 -3.05
C GLY A 242 -15.27 -4.61 -1.93
N PHE A 243 -14.77 -3.41 -2.18
CA PHE A 243 -14.23 -2.54 -1.13
C PHE A 243 -15.30 -2.10 -0.12
N ASP A 244 -14.92 -1.97 1.16
CA ASP A 244 -15.84 -1.58 2.24
C ASP A 244 -16.08 -0.07 2.24
N LEU A 245 -15.01 0.71 2.01
CA LEU A 245 -15.03 2.16 2.06
C LEU A 245 -14.32 2.74 0.82
N GLY A 246 -14.90 3.78 0.23
CA GLY A 246 -14.20 4.68 -0.68
C GLY A 246 -13.64 5.83 0.14
N ALA A 247 -12.34 6.02 0.14
CA ALA A 247 -11.72 7.20 0.72
C ALA A 247 -11.91 8.38 -0.26
N ASP A 248 -13.11 8.95 -0.29
CA ASP A 248 -13.28 10.34 -0.73
C ASP A 248 -12.86 11.25 0.44
N LEU A 249 -11.59 11.10 0.84
CA LEU A 249 -10.95 11.80 1.95
C LEU A 249 -9.79 12.57 1.34
N LEU A 250 -10.04 13.81 0.89
CA LEU A 250 -9.09 14.94 0.96
C LEU A 250 -9.54 16.28 0.32
N HIS A 251 -10.78 16.44 -0.18
CA HIS A 251 -11.20 17.73 -0.79
C HIS A 251 -12.49 18.37 -0.28
N ARG A 252 -12.93 18.06 0.95
CA ARG A 252 -13.95 18.87 1.63
C ARG A 252 -13.50 19.27 3.04
N ALA A 253 -12.63 20.28 3.09
CA ALA A 253 -12.53 21.27 4.16
C ALA A 253 -12.09 22.60 3.53
#